data_AF-W1PYR2-F1
#
_entry.id   AF-W1PYR2-F1
#
_cell.length_a   1.000
_cell.length_b   1.000
_cell.length_c   1.000
_cell.angle_alpha   90.00
_cell.angle_beta   90.00
_cell.angle_gamma   90.00
#
_symmetry.space_group_name_H-M   'P 1'
#
loop_
_entity.id
_entity.type
_entity.pdbx_description
1 polymer ?
#
loop_
_entity_poly.entity_id
_entity_poly.type
_entity_poly.pdbx_seq_one_letter_code
_entity_poly.pdbx_strand_id
1 'polypeptide(L)'
;MLNHEYYGLDLNLYGMSTIFFFFSFSVSFGFFFFLLFSGFVSKNPYVLLANPSGSSTGSAISAATNLATVTLGIETDGSIITPSSANSVVGIKPTLGLTSRAGVILISPRQDNVGDKKATIAASKFIPAGGYKQFLKAEGLRGKRLGILRRPFFNFSGTSVSAQTFETHFKTLRQKGTILVYNIEISNINVILDVRESGEGLALLYEFKKALNAYLSELLVSPVRTLGDVIAFNLKHSKEVSLALSPIPFPFSTLIIELDAVLSSFNLF
;
A
#
# COMPACT_ATOMS: atom_id res chain seq x y z
N MET A 1 -20.00 -31.04 25.10
CA MET A 1 -18.83 -30.22 25.47
C MET A 1 -18.15 -29.77 24.19
N LEU A 2 -18.21 -28.45 23.96
CA LEU A 2 -17.41 -27.64 23.03
C LEU A 2 -17.38 -28.04 21.53
N ASN A 3 -18.41 -27.57 20.83
CA ASN A 3 -18.33 -27.23 19.40
C ASN A 3 -17.44 -25.99 19.25
N HIS A 4 -16.33 -26.10 18.52
CA HIS A 4 -15.54 -24.94 18.08
C HIS A 4 -15.97 -24.57 16.65
N GLU A 5 -16.92 -23.65 16.55
CA GLU A 5 -17.23 -22.95 15.30
C GLU A 5 -16.07 -22.00 14.98
N TYR A 6 -15.41 -22.24 13.86
CA TYR A 6 -14.47 -21.31 13.25
C TYR A 6 -15.28 -20.12 12.69
N TYR A 7 -15.26 -18.98 13.38
CA TYR A 7 -15.68 -17.70 12.80
C TYR A 7 -14.57 -17.17 11.88
N GLY A 8 -14.30 -17.91 10.80
CA GLY A 8 -13.70 -17.34 9.60
C GLY A 8 -14.78 -16.55 8.86
N LEU A 9 -14.41 -15.45 8.21
CA LEU A 9 -15.23 -14.87 7.16
C LEU A 9 -15.42 -15.96 6.10
N ASP A 10 -16.58 -16.61 6.11
CA ASP A 10 -16.99 -17.62 5.13
C ASP A 10 -17.31 -16.90 3.81
N LEU A 11 -16.26 -16.46 3.12
CA LEU A 11 -16.35 -16.09 1.72
C LEU A 11 -16.44 -17.39 0.94
N ASN A 12 -17.69 -17.81 0.68
CA ASN A 12 -18.04 -18.89 -0.21
C ASN A 12 -17.34 -18.74 -1.58
N LEU A 13 -16.15 -19.33 -1.72
CA LEU A 13 -15.53 -19.64 -3.00
C LEU A 13 -16.18 -20.92 -3.53
N TYR A 14 -17.41 -20.81 -4.01
CA TYR A 14 -18.01 -21.87 -4.82
C TYR A 14 -17.61 -21.68 -6.28
N GLY A 15 -17.15 -22.79 -6.87
CA GLY A 15 -16.50 -22.84 -8.17
C GLY A 15 -17.37 -22.43 -9.36
N MET A 16 -16.64 -22.15 -10.45
CA MET A 16 -17.02 -22.19 -11.86
C MET A 16 -18.51 -22.06 -12.19
N SER A 17 -18.94 -20.82 -12.42
CA SER A 17 -19.88 -20.48 -13.50
C SER A 17 -19.86 -18.97 -13.73
N THR A 18 -19.22 -18.57 -14.83
CA THR A 18 -19.42 -17.34 -15.62
C THR A 18 -20.09 -16.15 -14.93
N ILE A 19 -19.38 -15.50 -14.00
CA ILE A 19 -19.43 -14.05 -13.73
C ILE A 19 -18.01 -13.71 -13.27
N PHE A 20 -17.28 -12.94 -14.08
CA PHE A 20 -15.89 -12.58 -13.83
C PHE A 20 -15.80 -11.66 -12.61
N PHE A 21 -15.54 -12.21 -11.44
CA PHE A 21 -14.97 -11.44 -10.33
C PHE A 21 -13.50 -11.18 -10.65
N PHE A 22 -13.21 -10.01 -11.21
CA PHE A 22 -11.84 -9.54 -11.37
C PHE A 22 -11.26 -9.19 -9.99
N PHE A 23 -10.60 -10.14 -9.34
CA PHE A 23 -9.63 -9.82 -8.30
C PHE A 23 -8.40 -9.25 -8.99
N SER A 24 -8.35 -7.93 -9.12
CA SER A 24 -7.15 -7.24 -9.59
C SER A 24 -6.10 -7.28 -8.48
N PHE A 25 -5.28 -8.34 -8.45
CA PHE A 25 -3.98 -8.33 -7.79
C PHE A 25 -2.98 -7.60 -8.68
N SER A 26 -3.24 -6.32 -8.99
CA SER A 26 -2.25 -5.46 -9.62
C SER A 26 -1.54 -4.67 -8.54
N VAL A 27 -0.61 -5.33 -7.86
CA VAL A 27 0.45 -4.66 -7.13
C VAL A 27 1.48 -4.23 -8.17
N SER A 28 1.34 -3.01 -8.70
CA SER A 28 2.42 -2.38 -9.44
C SER A 28 3.46 -1.95 -8.41
N PHE A 29 4.42 -2.82 -8.11
CA PHE A 29 5.52 -2.53 -7.17
C PHE A 29 6.16 -1.18 -7.50
N GLY A 30 5.91 -0.17 -6.69
CA GLY A 30 6.57 1.13 -6.73
C GLY A 30 7.56 1.20 -5.59
N PHE A 31 8.81 1.54 -5.93
CA PHE A 31 9.96 1.74 -5.04
C PHE A 31 10.42 0.51 -4.23
N PHE A 32 11.01 -0.47 -4.91
CA PHE A 32 12.40 -0.94 -4.68
C PHE A 32 12.73 -2.16 -5.53
N PHE A 33 11.75 -2.97 -5.96
CA PHE A 33 11.98 -4.13 -6.82
C PHE A 33 10.72 -4.50 -7.58
N PHE A 34 10.82 -4.54 -8.92
CA PHE A 34 9.75 -5.03 -9.78
C PHE A 34 9.87 -6.55 -9.95
N LEU A 35 8.88 -7.30 -9.49
CA LEU A 35 8.58 -8.63 -10.01
C LEU A 35 7.62 -8.44 -11.17
N LEU A 36 8.12 -8.62 -12.39
CA LEU A 36 7.37 -8.42 -13.63
C LEU A 36 6.17 -9.37 -13.70
N PHE A 37 4.97 -8.82 -13.64
CA PHE A 37 3.88 -9.31 -14.47
C PHE A 37 3.24 -8.11 -15.16
N SER A 38 3.29 -8.13 -16.49
CA SER A 38 2.61 -7.26 -17.47
C SER A 38 3.30 -5.94 -17.88
N GLY A 39 3.67 -5.86 -19.17
CA GLY A 39 4.26 -4.69 -19.83
C GLY A 39 3.25 -3.59 -20.15
N PHE A 40 2.37 -3.24 -19.20
CA PHE A 40 1.38 -2.18 -19.36
C PHE A 40 1.57 -1.11 -18.29
N VAL A 41 1.70 0.15 -18.71
CA VAL A 41 1.63 1.29 -17.79
C VAL A 41 0.19 1.58 -17.46
N SER A 42 -0.13 1.43 -16.19
CA SER A 42 -1.39 1.87 -15.61
C SER A 42 -1.54 3.39 -15.78
N LYS A 43 -2.69 3.84 -16.29
CA LYS A 43 -3.01 5.26 -16.47
C LYS A 43 -4.08 5.70 -15.49
N ASN A 44 -3.99 6.93 -15.01
CA ASN A 44 -5.03 7.52 -14.19
C ASN A 44 -6.32 7.68 -15.02
N PRO A 45 -7.48 7.19 -14.53
CA PRO A 45 -8.72 7.18 -15.31
C PRO A 45 -9.38 8.55 -15.44
N TYR A 46 -9.00 9.53 -14.61
CA TYR A 46 -9.53 10.90 -14.66
C TYR A 46 -8.66 11.82 -15.52
N VAL A 47 -7.34 11.66 -15.45
CA VAL A 47 -6.39 12.46 -16.24
C VAL A 47 -5.31 11.51 -16.78
N LEU A 48 -5.40 11.12 -18.06
CA LEU A 48 -4.56 10.08 -18.65
C LEU A 48 -3.05 10.32 -18.56
N LEU A 49 -2.63 11.59 -18.43
CA LEU A 49 -1.23 12.00 -18.28
C LEU A 49 -0.79 12.14 -16.81
N ALA A 50 -1.73 12.06 -15.86
CA ALA A 50 -1.42 12.12 -14.44
C ALA A 50 -0.91 10.77 -13.93
N ASN A 51 0.00 10.82 -12.94
CA ASN A 51 0.50 9.64 -12.26
C ASN A 51 -0.62 9.02 -11.40
N PRO A 52 -1.00 7.75 -11.60
CA PRO A 52 -2.00 7.07 -10.77
C PRO A 52 -1.46 6.66 -9.39
N SER A 53 -0.20 6.97 -9.08
CA SER A 53 0.53 6.57 -7.87
C SER A 53 0.60 5.04 -7.70
N GLY A 54 1.06 4.55 -6.55
CA GLY A 54 1.30 3.12 -6.31
C GLY A 54 1.80 2.83 -4.89
N SER A 55 2.00 1.56 -4.53
CA SER A 55 2.06 0.38 -5.41
C SER A 55 0.73 -0.33 -5.73
N SER A 56 -0.36 -0.05 -5.00
CA SER A 56 -1.68 -0.66 -5.28
C SER A 56 -2.41 0.03 -6.45
N THR A 57 -1.70 0.34 -7.53
CA THR A 57 -2.17 1.16 -8.65
C THR A 57 -3.38 0.54 -9.35
N GLY A 58 -3.30 -0.73 -9.73
CA GLY A 58 -4.39 -1.38 -10.46
C GLY A 58 -5.62 -1.62 -9.58
N SER A 59 -5.44 -1.82 -8.27
CA SER A 59 -6.55 -1.89 -7.30
C SER A 59 -7.32 -0.57 -7.23
N ALA A 60 -6.62 0.57 -7.18
CA ALA A 60 -7.26 1.88 -7.15
C ALA A 60 -7.96 2.20 -8.48
N ILE A 61 -7.31 1.93 -9.62
CA ILE A 61 -7.90 2.14 -10.95
C ILE A 61 -9.13 1.26 -11.13
N SER A 62 -9.05 -0.04 -10.78
CA SER A 62 -10.17 -0.97 -10.97
C SER A 62 -11.40 -0.59 -10.14
N ALA A 63 -11.19 -0.04 -8.93
CA ALA A 63 -12.27 0.52 -8.14
C ALA A 63 -12.85 1.79 -8.77
N ALA A 64 -11.98 2.70 -9.25
CA ALA A 64 -12.37 3.97 -9.86
C ALA A 64 -13.14 3.80 -11.19
N THR A 65 -12.83 2.75 -11.96
CA THR A 65 -13.44 2.44 -13.26
C THR A 65 -14.55 1.39 -13.17
N ASN A 66 -15.02 1.06 -11.97
CA ASN A 66 -16.08 0.08 -11.71
C ASN A 66 -15.81 -1.33 -12.29
N LEU A 67 -14.53 -1.71 -12.44
CA LEU A 67 -14.14 -3.06 -12.87
C LEU A 67 -14.29 -4.09 -11.75
N ALA A 68 -14.28 -3.64 -10.48
CA ALA A 68 -14.52 -4.47 -9.31
C ALA A 68 -15.32 -3.70 -8.26
N THR A 69 -16.17 -4.41 -7.51
CA THR A 69 -16.96 -3.82 -6.40
C THR A 69 -16.08 -3.42 -5.22
N VAL A 70 -15.05 -4.21 -4.92
CA VAL A 70 -14.04 -3.95 -3.88
C VAL A 70 -12.71 -4.50 -4.39
N THR A 71 -11.62 -3.82 -4.06
CA THR A 71 -10.25 -4.25 -4.38
C THR A 71 -9.41 -4.37 -3.11
N LEU A 72 -8.33 -5.14 -3.19
CA LEU A 72 -7.37 -5.31 -2.11
C LEU A 72 -6.07 -4.62 -2.49
N GLY A 73 -5.43 -4.00 -1.50
CA GLY A 73 -4.13 -3.37 -1.63
C GLY A 73 -3.28 -3.66 -0.40
N ILE A 74 -1.97 -3.47 -0.55
CA ILE A 74 -0.98 -3.63 0.51
C ILE A 74 -0.24 -2.31 0.64
N GLU A 75 0.02 -1.91 1.88
CA GLU A 75 0.76 -0.70 2.20
C GLU A 75 1.85 -0.99 3.23
N THR A 76 3.08 -0.72 2.80
CA THR A 76 4.26 -0.53 3.66
C THR A 76 4.32 0.94 4.10
N ASP A 77 4.40 1.83 3.11
CA ASP A 77 4.27 3.28 3.27
C ASP A 77 3.55 3.86 2.04
N GLY A 78 2.41 4.52 2.26
CA GLY A 78 1.58 5.18 1.24
C GLY A 78 0.87 4.31 0.20
N SER A 79 1.30 3.07 -0.02
CA SER A 79 0.90 2.23 -1.17
C SER A 79 -0.59 1.84 -1.32
N ILE A 80 -1.46 2.15 -0.36
CA ILE A 80 -2.94 2.13 -0.47
C ILE A 80 -3.47 3.56 -0.53
N ILE A 81 -3.07 4.42 0.41
CA ILE A 81 -3.63 5.77 0.56
C ILE A 81 -3.27 6.68 -0.63
N THR A 82 -2.05 6.61 -1.15
CA THR A 82 -1.58 7.45 -2.26
C THR A 82 -2.25 7.12 -3.60
N PRO A 83 -2.35 5.85 -4.06
CA PRO A 83 -3.13 5.55 -5.27
C PRO A 83 -4.63 5.76 -5.06
N SER A 84 -5.16 5.57 -3.85
CA SER A 84 -6.57 5.87 -3.60
C SER A 84 -6.89 7.35 -3.77
N SER A 85 -6.04 8.23 -3.20
CA SER A 85 -6.13 9.68 -3.36
C SER A 85 -5.99 10.11 -4.83
N ALA A 86 -4.99 9.56 -5.54
CA ALA A 86 -4.73 9.92 -6.94
C ALA A 86 -5.86 9.50 -7.90
N ASN A 87 -6.58 8.41 -7.60
CA ASN A 87 -7.65 7.87 -8.43
C ASN A 87 -9.04 8.08 -7.82
N SER A 88 -9.20 9.07 -6.92
CA SER A 88 -10.50 9.49 -6.36
C SER A 88 -11.34 8.35 -5.72
N VAL A 89 -10.69 7.38 -5.07
CA VAL A 89 -11.36 6.29 -4.34
C VAL A 89 -10.97 6.29 -2.86
N VAL A 90 -11.74 5.57 -2.05
CA VAL A 90 -11.46 5.42 -0.62
C VAL A 90 -10.47 4.28 -0.40
N GLY A 91 -9.34 4.60 0.21
CA GLY A 91 -8.35 3.63 0.69
C GLY A 91 -8.29 3.60 2.20
N ILE A 92 -8.20 2.41 2.79
CA ILE A 92 -8.05 2.23 4.23
C ILE A 92 -6.83 1.35 4.46
N LYS A 93 -5.80 1.92 5.10
CA LYS A 93 -4.71 1.13 5.68
C LYS A 93 -5.11 0.71 7.10
N PRO A 94 -5.37 -0.58 7.35
CA PRO A 94 -5.70 -1.04 8.69
C PRO A 94 -4.49 -0.96 9.63
N THR A 95 -4.75 -1.10 10.93
CA THR A 95 -3.70 -1.32 11.93
C THR A 95 -2.94 -2.61 11.59
N LEU A 96 -1.61 -2.58 11.72
CA LEU A 96 -0.77 -3.75 11.51
C LEU A 96 -1.27 -4.90 12.38
N GLY A 97 -1.39 -6.08 11.76
CA GLY A 97 -1.91 -7.26 12.45
C GLY A 97 -3.36 -7.55 12.09
N LEU A 98 -4.19 -6.54 11.83
CA LEU A 98 -5.64 -6.73 11.72
C LEU A 98 -6.04 -7.65 10.57
N THR A 99 -5.29 -7.65 9.47
CA THR A 99 -5.44 -8.58 8.34
C THR A 99 -4.26 -9.55 8.29
N SER A 100 -4.48 -10.78 7.82
CA SER A 100 -3.41 -11.78 7.68
C SER A 100 -2.52 -11.51 6.48
N ARG A 101 -1.23 -11.89 6.58
CA ARG A 101 -0.21 -11.84 5.52
C ARG A 101 -0.01 -13.16 4.75
N ALA A 102 -0.81 -14.19 5.01
CA ALA A 102 -0.62 -15.49 4.36
C ALA A 102 -0.78 -15.36 2.83
N GLY A 103 0.21 -15.86 2.08
CA GLY A 103 0.21 -15.82 0.61
C GLY A 103 0.55 -14.46 0.00
N VAL A 104 1.10 -13.52 0.78
CA VAL A 104 1.47 -12.18 0.32
C VAL A 104 3.00 -12.04 0.25
N ILE A 105 3.51 -11.46 -0.85
CA ILE A 105 4.91 -11.03 -0.95
C ILE A 105 5.09 -9.77 -0.11
N LEU A 106 6.03 -9.80 0.83
CA LEU A 106 6.23 -8.73 1.81
C LEU A 106 7.46 -7.89 1.48
N ILE A 107 7.41 -6.62 1.91
CA ILE A 107 8.55 -5.71 1.90
C ILE A 107 9.11 -5.58 3.31
N SER A 108 8.28 -5.10 4.24
CA SER A 108 8.68 -4.92 5.64
C SER A 108 7.59 -5.50 6.53
N PRO A 109 7.80 -6.70 7.10
CA PRO A 109 6.92 -7.29 8.10
C PRO A 109 6.55 -6.36 9.26
N ARG A 110 7.32 -5.29 9.53
CA ARG A 110 7.01 -4.29 10.58
C ARG A 110 6.11 -3.14 10.13
N GLN A 111 5.95 -2.93 8.82
CA GLN A 111 5.18 -1.80 8.28
C GLN A 111 4.02 -2.24 7.40
N ASP A 112 4.19 -3.37 6.70
CA ASP A 112 3.14 -3.98 5.89
C ASP A 112 1.87 -4.14 6.72
N ASN A 113 0.77 -3.58 6.22
CA ASN A 113 -0.52 -3.55 6.91
C ASN A 113 -1.08 -4.96 7.21
N VAL A 114 -0.51 -6.01 6.62
CA VAL A 114 -0.80 -7.41 6.87
C VAL A 114 0.12 -8.02 7.94
N GLY A 115 -0.46 -8.69 8.93
CA GLY A 115 0.26 -9.28 10.06
C GLY A 115 0.49 -10.79 9.96
N ASP A 116 1.47 -11.28 10.73
CA ASP A 116 1.66 -12.72 10.92
C ASP A 116 0.52 -13.36 11.73
N LYS A 117 0.49 -14.69 11.80
CA LYS A 117 -0.57 -15.43 12.51
C LYS A 117 -0.75 -14.97 13.96
N LYS A 118 0.34 -14.67 14.69
CA LYS A 118 0.26 -14.24 16.09
C LYS A 118 -0.32 -12.84 16.19
N ALA A 119 0.13 -11.91 15.35
CA ALA A 119 -0.36 -10.55 15.28
C ALA A 119 -1.85 -10.52 14.88
N THR A 120 -2.26 -11.35 13.91
CA THR A 120 -3.67 -11.45 13.48
C THR A 120 -4.56 -12.05 14.56
N ILE A 121 -4.12 -13.10 15.24
CA ILE A 121 -4.87 -13.62 16.40
C ILE A 121 -5.00 -12.54 17.48
N ALA A 122 -3.91 -11.84 17.80
CA ALA A 122 -3.93 -10.79 18.81
C ALA A 122 -4.83 -9.60 18.41
N ALA A 123 -4.89 -9.26 17.12
CA ALA A 123 -5.68 -8.16 16.60
C ALA A 123 -7.16 -8.52 16.40
N SER A 124 -7.49 -9.81 16.24
CA SER A 124 -8.86 -10.28 15.99
C SER A 124 -9.87 -9.82 17.06
N LYS A 125 -9.42 -9.66 18.31
CA LYS A 125 -10.23 -9.13 19.42
C LYS A 125 -10.72 -7.68 19.21
N PHE A 126 -10.10 -6.94 18.29
CA PHE A 126 -10.50 -5.58 17.94
C PHE A 126 -11.47 -5.51 16.76
N ILE A 127 -11.76 -6.66 16.13
CA ILE A 127 -12.80 -6.76 15.11
C ILE A 127 -14.14 -6.91 15.85
N PRO A 128 -15.05 -5.93 15.75
CA PRO A 128 -16.32 -6.00 16.46
C PRO A 128 -17.21 -7.11 15.87
N ALA A 129 -18.03 -7.73 16.71
CA ALA A 129 -19.06 -8.64 16.25
C ALA A 129 -20.00 -7.92 15.26
N GLY A 130 -20.24 -8.51 14.08
CA GLY A 130 -21.00 -7.88 12.99
C GLY A 130 -20.21 -6.90 12.10
N GLY A 131 -18.90 -6.75 12.33
CA GLY A 131 -17.99 -5.99 11.47
C GLY A 131 -18.15 -4.47 11.58
N TYR A 132 -17.34 -3.72 10.81
CA TYR A 132 -17.24 -2.26 10.95
C TYR A 132 -18.44 -1.47 10.39
N LYS A 133 -19.36 -2.12 9.65
CA LYS A 133 -20.56 -1.47 9.06
C LYS A 133 -21.42 -0.78 10.12
N GLN A 134 -21.48 -1.34 11.33
CA GLN A 134 -22.23 -0.78 12.46
C GLN A 134 -21.77 0.63 12.88
N PHE A 135 -20.57 1.05 12.47
CA PHE A 135 -20.04 2.38 12.76
C PHE A 135 -20.37 3.43 11.68
N LEU A 136 -21.06 3.04 10.60
CA LEU A 136 -21.53 3.97 9.57
C LEU A 136 -22.72 4.80 10.09
N LYS A 137 -22.40 5.89 10.79
CA LYS A 137 -23.36 6.83 11.35
C LYS A 137 -23.33 8.14 10.56
N ALA A 138 -24.46 8.56 10.01
CA ALA A 138 -24.58 9.82 9.25
C ALA A 138 -24.06 11.04 10.04
N GLU A 139 -24.32 11.07 11.34
CA GLU A 139 -23.88 12.13 12.25
C GLU A 139 -22.62 11.75 13.05
N GLY A 140 -21.82 10.78 12.56
CA GLY A 140 -20.66 10.24 13.27
C GLY A 140 -19.59 11.29 13.62
N LEU A 141 -19.53 12.37 12.83
CA LEU A 141 -18.61 13.49 13.00
C LEU A 141 -19.02 14.48 14.11
N ARG A 142 -20.29 14.47 14.54
CA ARG A 142 -20.79 15.42 15.53
C ARG A 142 -20.02 15.29 16.85
N GLY A 143 -19.48 16.41 17.32
CA GLY A 143 -18.67 16.51 18.54
C GLY A 143 -17.27 15.88 18.43
N LYS A 144 -16.87 15.36 17.27
CA LYS A 144 -15.51 14.82 17.09
C LYS A 144 -14.51 15.95 16.93
N ARG A 145 -13.29 15.71 17.42
CA ARG A 145 -12.16 16.64 17.28
C ARG A 145 -11.23 16.10 16.18
N LEU A 146 -11.04 16.88 15.13
CA LEU A 146 -10.11 16.53 14.04
C LEU A 146 -8.94 17.49 14.03
N GLY A 147 -7.75 16.92 14.13
CA GLY A 147 -6.51 17.66 14.06
C GLY A 147 -6.07 17.96 12.63
N ILE A 148 -5.81 19.23 12.32
CA ILE A 148 -5.37 19.66 10.99
C ILE A 148 -3.86 19.84 10.99
N LEU A 149 -3.14 18.85 10.45
CA LEU A 149 -1.69 18.84 10.30
C LEU A 149 -1.27 19.56 9.02
N ARG A 150 -1.06 20.88 9.08
CA ARG A 150 -0.64 21.67 7.91
C ARG A 150 0.84 21.50 7.59
N ARG A 151 1.72 21.75 8.56
CA ARG A 151 3.17 21.65 8.34
C ARG A 151 3.68 20.26 8.76
N PRO A 152 4.63 19.66 8.01
CA PRO A 152 5.19 20.10 6.72
C PRO A 152 4.37 19.65 5.48
N PHE A 153 3.25 18.95 5.67
CA PHE A 153 2.56 18.20 4.61
C PHE A 153 1.93 19.05 3.50
N PHE A 154 1.40 20.23 3.81
CA PHE A 154 0.80 21.10 2.82
C PHE A 154 0.95 22.58 3.21
N ASN A 155 1.56 23.33 2.30
CA ASN A 155 1.63 24.78 2.37
C ASN A 155 0.89 25.38 1.18
N PHE A 156 -0.41 25.62 1.34
CA PHE A 156 -1.19 26.23 0.28
C PHE A 156 -0.94 27.74 0.27
N SER A 157 -0.34 28.26 -0.80
CA SER A 157 -0.32 29.69 -1.06
C SER A 157 -1.70 30.14 -1.53
N GLY A 158 -2.36 31.01 -0.76
CA GLY A 158 -3.51 31.81 -1.19
C GLY A 158 -4.51 31.09 -2.12
N THR A 159 -4.87 31.76 -3.23
CA THR A 159 -5.97 31.45 -4.16
C THR A 159 -5.86 30.14 -4.95
N SER A 160 -4.89 29.26 -4.67
CA SER A 160 -4.76 27.97 -5.38
C SER A 160 -6.04 27.12 -5.30
N VAL A 161 -6.31 26.34 -6.35
CA VAL A 161 -7.46 25.42 -6.39
C VAL A 161 -7.42 24.47 -5.18
N SER A 162 -6.24 23.94 -4.83
CA SER A 162 -6.08 23.10 -3.65
C SER A 162 -6.46 23.82 -2.35
N ALA A 163 -6.03 25.07 -2.15
CA ALA A 163 -6.43 25.83 -0.96
C ALA A 163 -7.96 25.96 -0.85
N GLN A 164 -8.62 26.33 -1.95
CA GLN A 164 -10.07 26.52 -2.00
C GLN A 164 -10.82 25.20 -1.73
N THR A 165 -10.34 24.09 -2.30
CA THR A 165 -10.89 22.75 -2.06
C THR A 165 -10.77 22.34 -0.60
N PHE A 166 -9.59 22.49 0.02
CA PHE A 166 -9.41 22.17 1.44
C PHE A 166 -10.27 23.05 2.35
N GLU A 167 -10.36 24.36 2.09
CA GLU A 167 -11.23 25.24 2.89
C GLU A 167 -12.72 24.87 2.74
N THR A 168 -13.14 24.44 1.56
CA THR A 168 -14.50 23.89 1.34
C THR A 168 -14.72 22.64 2.19
N HIS A 169 -13.77 21.70 2.21
CA HIS A 169 -13.86 20.51 3.06
C HIS A 169 -13.89 20.85 4.55
N PHE A 170 -13.07 21.79 5.01
CA PHE A 170 -13.10 22.25 6.40
C PHE A 170 -14.42 22.92 6.78
N LYS A 171 -15.03 23.68 5.86
CA LYS A 171 -16.38 24.24 6.06
C LYS A 171 -17.41 23.13 6.23
N THR A 172 -17.39 22.11 5.37
CA THR A 172 -18.28 20.94 5.48
C THR A 172 -18.11 20.21 6.81
N LEU A 173 -16.87 19.96 7.25
CA LEU A 173 -16.59 19.29 8.53
C LEU A 173 -17.17 20.06 9.72
N ARG A 174 -16.99 21.39 9.76
CA ARG A 174 -17.55 22.25 10.82
C ARG A 174 -19.08 22.25 10.79
N GLN A 175 -19.69 22.34 9.60
CA GLN A 175 -21.15 22.25 9.44
C GLN A 175 -21.73 20.91 9.93
N LYS A 176 -20.96 19.82 9.84
CA LYS A 176 -21.31 18.50 10.41
C LYS A 176 -21.02 18.37 11.90
N GLY A 177 -20.72 19.48 12.59
CA GLY A 177 -20.51 19.53 14.03
C GLY A 177 -19.12 19.04 14.48
N THR A 178 -18.15 19.00 13.57
CA THR A 178 -16.76 18.66 13.91
C THR A 178 -16.02 19.86 14.47
N ILE A 179 -15.24 19.65 15.53
CA ILE A 179 -14.34 20.63 16.11
C ILE A 179 -12.98 20.48 15.42
N LEU A 180 -12.57 21.47 14.63
CA LEU A 180 -11.26 21.47 13.97
C LEU A 180 -10.21 22.08 14.89
N VAL A 181 -9.13 21.34 15.14
CA VAL A 181 -8.00 21.77 15.97
C VAL A 181 -6.83 22.10 15.05
N TYR A 182 -6.36 23.34 15.12
CA TYR A 182 -5.24 23.86 14.32
C TYR A 182 -3.94 23.86 15.13
N ASN A 183 -2.83 24.15 14.44
CA ASN A 183 -1.49 24.28 15.03
C ASN A 183 -1.05 23.02 15.77
N ILE A 184 -1.38 21.86 15.22
CA ILE A 184 -0.88 20.60 15.72
C ILE A 184 0.49 20.36 15.11
N GLU A 185 1.42 20.03 15.99
CA GLU A 185 2.78 19.66 15.63
C GLU A 185 3.00 18.20 16.01
N ILE A 186 3.73 17.49 15.16
CA ILE A 186 4.23 16.15 15.47
C ILE A 186 5.68 16.33 15.90
N SER A 187 6.00 15.92 17.13
CA SER A 187 7.37 15.92 17.61
C SER A 187 8.26 15.08 16.69
N ASN A 188 9.46 15.58 16.39
CA ASN A 188 10.44 14.92 15.52
C ASN A 188 9.94 14.64 14.09
N ILE A 189 8.98 15.41 13.58
CA ILE A 189 8.41 15.18 12.23
C ILE A 189 9.46 15.15 11.11
N ASN A 190 10.51 15.96 11.22
CA ASN A 190 11.60 15.97 10.23
C ASN A 190 12.38 14.65 10.23
N VAL A 191 12.56 14.01 11.39
CA VAL A 191 13.19 12.69 11.51
C VAL A 191 12.25 11.61 10.99
N ILE A 192 10.95 11.69 11.33
CA ILE A 192 9.95 10.71 10.90
C ILE A 192 9.82 10.66 9.37
N LEU A 193 9.85 11.81 8.71
CA LEU A 193 9.70 11.91 7.25
C LEU A 193 11.00 11.67 6.48
N ASP A 194 12.15 11.63 7.17
CA ASP A 194 13.42 11.29 6.55
C ASP A 194 13.65 9.79 6.64
N VAL A 195 13.59 9.12 5.49
CA VAL A 195 13.72 7.65 5.37
C VAL A 195 15.06 7.14 5.90
N ARG A 196 16.11 7.97 5.93
CA ARG A 196 17.42 7.60 6.46
C ARG A 196 17.47 7.78 7.97
N GLU A 197 17.06 8.96 8.45
CA GLU A 197 17.13 9.30 9.88
C GLU A 197 16.10 8.53 10.72
N SER A 198 14.94 8.19 10.17
CA SER A 198 13.94 7.34 10.83
C SER A 198 14.40 5.88 10.98
N GLY A 199 15.45 5.47 10.25
CA GLY A 199 15.89 4.09 10.13
C GLY A 199 15.02 3.22 9.21
N GLU A 200 13.99 3.79 8.59
CA GLU A 200 13.08 3.08 7.69
C GLU A 200 13.80 2.46 6.51
N GLY A 201 14.64 3.22 5.81
CA GLY A 201 15.35 2.74 4.62
C GLY A 201 16.23 1.53 4.91
N LEU A 202 16.93 1.54 6.05
CA LEU A 202 17.75 0.41 6.48
C LEU A 202 16.90 -0.81 6.84
N ALA A 203 15.78 -0.59 7.55
CA ALA A 203 14.86 -1.67 7.90
C ALA A 203 14.25 -2.32 6.64
N LEU A 204 13.79 -1.52 5.68
CA LEU A 204 13.22 -1.99 4.42
C LEU A 204 14.21 -2.86 3.64
N LEU A 205 15.45 -2.42 3.47
CA LEU A 205 16.48 -3.18 2.74
C LEU A 205 16.76 -4.54 3.37
N TYR A 206 16.96 -4.55 4.69
CA TYR A 206 17.28 -5.78 5.42
C TYR A 206 16.09 -6.75 5.45
N GLU A 207 14.90 -6.23 5.72
CA GLU A 207 13.69 -7.04 5.85
C GLU A 207 13.21 -7.61 4.53
N PHE A 208 13.31 -6.83 3.45
CA PHE A 208 12.87 -7.28 2.14
C PHE A 208 13.62 -8.53 1.71
N LYS A 209 14.97 -8.54 1.79
CA LYS A 209 15.78 -9.72 1.44
C LYS A 209 15.32 -10.94 2.23
N LYS A 210 15.12 -10.79 3.54
CA LYS A 210 14.72 -11.89 4.42
C LYS A 210 13.30 -12.39 4.10
N ALA A 211 12.36 -11.47 3.94
CA ALA A 211 10.95 -11.78 3.72
C ALA A 211 10.71 -12.38 2.33
N LEU A 212 11.35 -11.84 1.29
CA LEU A 212 11.27 -12.36 -0.07
C LEU A 212 11.85 -13.79 -0.13
N ASN A 213 13.02 -14.03 0.45
CA ASN A 213 13.63 -15.36 0.46
C ASN A 213 12.73 -16.38 1.19
N ALA A 214 12.17 -16.01 2.33
CA ALA A 214 11.23 -16.87 3.06
C ALA A 214 10.03 -17.23 2.18
N TYR A 215 9.38 -16.23 1.57
CA TYR A 215 8.25 -16.43 0.67
C TYR A 215 8.59 -17.35 -0.51
N LEU A 216 9.68 -17.06 -1.23
CA LEU A 216 10.11 -17.83 -2.40
C LEU A 216 10.47 -19.28 -2.04
N SER A 217 10.99 -19.52 -0.84
CA SER A 217 11.30 -20.88 -0.37
C SER A 217 10.04 -21.73 -0.15
N GLU A 218 8.91 -21.11 0.19
CA GLU A 218 7.64 -21.80 0.46
C GLU A 218 6.83 -22.10 -0.82
N LEU A 219 7.19 -21.50 -1.95
CA LEU A 219 6.51 -21.75 -3.23
C LEU A 219 6.68 -23.21 -3.68
N LEU A 220 5.57 -23.87 -4.02
CA LEU A 220 5.60 -25.24 -4.55
C LEU A 220 6.38 -25.32 -5.86
N VAL A 221 6.16 -24.36 -6.77
CA VAL A 221 6.80 -24.26 -8.08
C VAL A 221 7.28 -22.83 -8.28
N SER A 222 8.59 -22.65 -8.48
CA SER A 222 9.17 -21.35 -8.80
C SER A 222 10.52 -21.51 -9.51
N PRO A 223 10.80 -20.73 -10.56
CA PRO A 223 12.12 -20.69 -11.22
C PRO A 223 13.19 -19.97 -10.39
N VAL A 224 12.79 -19.27 -9.32
CA VAL A 224 13.68 -18.50 -8.42
C VAL A 224 13.34 -18.83 -6.96
N ARG A 225 14.37 -18.94 -6.10
CA ARG A 225 14.20 -19.30 -4.68
C ARG A 225 14.75 -18.23 -3.73
N THR A 226 15.55 -17.32 -4.25
CA THR A 226 16.16 -16.24 -3.47
C THR A 226 16.17 -14.92 -4.24
N LEU A 227 16.42 -13.82 -3.54
CA LEU A 227 16.69 -12.51 -4.15
C LEU A 227 17.87 -12.58 -5.13
N GLY A 228 18.89 -13.39 -4.82
CA GLY A 228 20.01 -13.61 -5.74
C GLY A 228 19.57 -14.26 -7.06
N ASP A 229 18.67 -15.24 -7.00
CA ASP A 229 18.11 -15.86 -8.20
C ASP A 229 17.26 -14.88 -9.01
N VAL A 230 16.49 -14.01 -8.33
CA VAL A 230 15.71 -12.95 -8.99
C VAL A 230 16.64 -11.98 -9.72
N ILE A 231 17.74 -11.54 -9.08
CA ILE A 231 18.73 -10.66 -9.70
C ILE A 231 19.36 -11.34 -10.92
N ALA A 232 19.81 -12.60 -10.77
CA ALA A 232 20.41 -13.36 -11.86
C ALA A 232 19.42 -13.57 -13.02
N PHE A 233 18.16 -13.86 -12.72
CA PHE A 233 17.09 -13.98 -13.69
C PHE A 233 16.89 -12.67 -14.46
N ASN A 234 16.82 -11.53 -13.76
CA ASN A 234 16.63 -10.22 -14.39
C ASN A 234 17.81 -9.82 -15.28
N LEU A 235 19.05 -10.08 -14.84
CA LEU A 235 20.24 -9.80 -15.64
C LEU A 235 20.25 -10.60 -16.95
N LYS A 236 19.82 -11.86 -16.90
CA LYS A 236 19.69 -12.72 -18.08
C LYS A 236 18.59 -12.27 -19.05
N HIS A 237 17.54 -11.60 -18.55
CA HIS A 237 16.40 -11.08 -19.33
C HIS A 237 16.38 -9.54 -19.36
N SER A 238 17.56 -8.92 -19.41
CA SER A 238 17.71 -7.47 -19.25
C SER A 238 17.00 -6.66 -20.34
N LYS A 239 16.83 -7.21 -21.55
CA LYS A 239 16.10 -6.56 -22.64
C LYS A 239 14.60 -6.48 -22.34
N GLU A 240 14.02 -7.57 -21.87
CA GLU A 240 12.62 -7.68 -21.49
C GLU A 240 12.32 -6.80 -20.27
N VAL A 241 13.23 -6.77 -19.28
CA VAL A 241 13.13 -5.89 -18.11
C VAL A 241 13.20 -4.42 -18.54
N SER A 242 14.14 -4.04 -19.39
CA SER A 242 14.28 -2.66 -19.88
C SER A 242 13.04 -2.19 -20.65
N LEU A 243 12.48 -3.04 -21.52
CA LEU A 243 11.25 -2.75 -22.25
C LEU A 243 10.06 -2.50 -21.31
N ALA A 244 9.92 -3.28 -20.23
CA ALA A 244 8.86 -3.09 -19.24
C ALA A 244 9.02 -1.79 -18.41
N LEU A 245 10.25 -1.34 -18.19
CA LEU A 245 10.56 -0.12 -17.40
C LEU A 245 10.60 1.15 -18.25
N SER A 246 10.75 1.04 -19.57
CA SER A 246 10.83 2.15 -20.53
C SER A 246 9.77 3.27 -20.42
N PRO A 247 8.53 3.03 -19.96
CA PRO A 247 7.52 4.07 -19.88
C PRO A 247 7.37 4.65 -18.46
N ILE A 248 8.29 4.35 -17.54
CA ILE A 248 8.36 4.92 -16.19
C ILE A 248 9.34 6.10 -16.20
N PRO A 249 8.95 7.33 -15.80
CA PRO A 249 9.73 8.56 -16.02
C PRO A 249 10.89 8.77 -15.03
N PHE A 250 11.67 7.73 -14.71
CA PHE A 250 12.84 7.79 -13.81
C PHE A 250 14.06 7.08 -14.42
N PRO A 251 15.31 7.49 -14.09
CA PRO A 251 16.51 6.88 -14.66
C PRO A 251 16.79 5.54 -13.96
N PHE A 252 16.19 4.47 -14.47
CA PHE A 252 16.33 3.11 -13.91
C PHE A 252 17.69 2.45 -14.17
N SER A 253 18.49 2.95 -15.13
CA SER A 253 19.82 2.43 -15.41
C SER A 253 20.80 2.58 -14.24
N THR A 254 20.56 3.56 -13.35
CA THR A 254 21.36 3.80 -12.14
C THR A 254 20.96 2.92 -10.95
N LEU A 255 19.71 2.43 -10.89
CA LEU A 255 19.16 1.81 -9.66
C LEU A 255 19.56 0.33 -9.48
N ILE A 256 19.69 -0.45 -10.57
CA ILE A 256 20.19 -1.83 -10.50
C ILE A 256 21.66 -1.85 -10.06
N ILE A 257 22.43 -0.84 -10.46
CA ILE A 257 23.84 -0.66 -10.09
C ILE A 257 23.97 -0.14 -8.65
N GLU A 258 23.11 0.81 -8.24
CA GLU A 258 23.12 1.35 -6.87
C GLU A 258 22.75 0.29 -5.84
N LEU A 259 21.85 -0.63 -6.14
CA LEU A 259 21.45 -1.63 -5.16
C LEU A 259 22.54 -2.70 -4.94
N ASP A 260 23.27 -3.07 -5.99
CA ASP A 260 24.44 -3.93 -5.88
C ASP A 260 25.56 -3.21 -5.12
N ALA A 261 25.80 -1.92 -5.40
CA ALA A 261 26.78 -1.11 -4.67
C ALA A 261 26.40 -0.89 -3.19
N VAL A 262 25.12 -0.66 -2.89
CA VAL A 262 24.60 -0.51 -1.53
C VAL A 262 24.69 -1.84 -0.77
N LEU A 263 24.25 -2.95 -1.35
CA LEU A 263 24.36 -4.27 -0.70
C LEU A 263 25.82 -4.71 -0.53
N SER A 264 26.71 -4.35 -1.46
CA SER A 264 28.17 -4.58 -1.37
C SER A 264 28.82 -3.75 -0.26
N SER A 265 28.45 -2.47 -0.12
CA SER A 265 29.02 -1.56 0.88
C SER A 265 28.58 -1.88 2.33
N PHE A 266 27.52 -2.66 2.51
CA PHE A 266 27.08 -3.17 3.81
C PHE A 266 27.63 -4.58 4.14
N ASN A 267 28.53 -5.16 3.33
CA ASN A 267 29.02 -6.55 3.51
C ASN A 267 27.87 -7.56 3.72
N LEU A 268 26.78 -7.42 2.97
CA LEU A 268 25.60 -8.30 3.06
C LEU A 268 25.67 -9.51 2.10
N PHE A 269 26.87 -9.84 1.63
CA PHE A 269 27.22 -11.05 0.88
C PHE A 269 28.33 -11.80 1.59
#